data_AF-A0A4Q9L1Y3-F1
#
_entry.id   AF-A0A4Q9L1Y3-F1
#
_cell.length_a   1.000
_cell.length_b   1.000
_cell.length_c   1.000
_cell.angle_alpha   90.00
_cell.angle_beta   90.00
_cell.angle_gamma   90.00
#
_symmetry.space_group_name_H-M   'P 1'
#
loop_
_entity.id
_entity.type
_entity.pdbx_description
1 polymer ?
#
loop_
_entity_poly.entity_id
_entity_poly.type
_entity_poly.pdbx_seq_one_letter_code
_entity_poly.pdbx_strand_id
1 'polypeptide(L)'
;MSKKDSCCEIVNEINSSDDEFFMDSFDDKEECDKNSFTNFVGDNENEENDNDFSSDSDIIMNKRSRTIPLPSTSSIDCTKPLDFFKIFFTDELIEKIVTETNRYARNKITQKRLSKRSTWHSISGFPWSCVECGHNNTCKYPRNWTQNFNAKIPFFGNILRKERFLQIFWMLHLNKNNPNDKSLRARTQKVRDYLDFLDERFKEHFVPSREISVDESVVGFKGKISFLTYNPNKPTKWEIRMYIMANANTGYVYSIFPYYGSLTSEDLIRPDLPVSTRIVLELCNKLLDSNPGSTGYHIFTDRYYTSLPLAQELLNLNIHFTGTIHSNRKFLPNSIKKPRFSENNTFACRSGNILLSAWKDKRIVLALSSWDVSGTEPVNLRVRGGIIQVIHKPHIIVNYNKYMGGVDRIGSYAKSYCFLRKSLKWWRKLFFWGLEASSVNAYLLYKIVKTRQNKRPINHLKFIRETVDGLTQNYREGYKTHGRPSITDKEELLNGKLHIMRQNEGEKDCLVCSNRKVPGGRHETSYICSTCTRKPGIHIGDRFERYHTLRIINYNV
;
A
#
# COMPACT_ATOMS: atom_id res chain seq x y z
N MET A 1 12.67 35.52 25.80
CA MET A 1 11.25 35.13 25.91
C MET A 1 10.81 34.39 24.65
N SER A 2 10.31 33.17 24.86
CA SER A 2 10.03 32.10 23.89
C SER A 2 9.03 32.47 22.77
N LYS A 3 9.36 32.09 21.54
CA LYS A 3 8.47 32.10 20.35
C LYS A 3 8.18 30.68 19.83
N LYS A 4 8.19 29.65 20.68
CA LYS A 4 8.16 28.23 20.23
C LYS A 4 6.88 27.42 20.48
N ASP A 5 5.89 27.90 21.23
CA ASP A 5 4.91 26.96 21.82
C ASP A 5 3.56 26.82 21.10
N SER A 6 3.39 27.42 19.92
CA SER A 6 2.07 27.45 19.25
C SER A 6 1.68 26.17 18.50
N CYS A 7 2.62 25.41 17.94
CA CYS A 7 2.29 24.27 17.08
C CYS A 7 2.06 22.96 17.86
N CYS A 8 2.57 22.88 19.10
CA CYS A 8 2.53 21.66 19.90
C CYS A 8 1.15 21.39 20.52
N GLU A 9 0.36 22.43 20.81
CA GLU A 9 -0.95 22.28 21.48
C GLU A 9 -1.97 21.52 20.62
N ILE A 10 -2.04 21.80 19.30
CA ILE A 10 -2.91 21.07 18.37
C ILE A 10 -2.58 19.57 18.39
N VAL A 11 -1.29 19.20 18.41
CA VAL A 11 -0.87 17.79 18.37
C VAL A 11 -1.15 17.09 19.70
N ASN A 12 -0.91 17.76 20.83
CA ASN A 12 -1.10 17.19 22.17
C ASN A 12 -2.59 17.03 22.52
N GLU A 13 -3.46 17.99 22.17
CA GLU A 13 -4.89 17.88 22.44
C GLU A 13 -5.63 16.94 21.47
N ILE A 14 -5.12 16.71 20.25
CA ILE A 14 -5.67 15.69 19.33
C ILE A 14 -5.43 14.27 19.88
N ASN A 15 -4.28 14.03 20.51
CA ASN A 15 -4.00 12.75 21.15
C ASN A 15 -4.92 12.47 22.36
N SER A 16 -5.52 13.51 22.94
CA SER A 16 -6.36 13.42 24.15
C SER A 16 -7.87 13.32 23.89
N SER A 17 -8.37 13.60 22.68
CA SER A 17 -9.81 13.79 22.44
C SER A 17 -10.44 12.87 21.38
N ASP A 18 -9.72 11.85 20.91
CA ASP A 18 -10.31 10.80 20.07
C ASP A 18 -10.85 9.70 21.01
N ASP A 19 -11.94 10.02 21.72
CA ASP A 19 -12.68 9.08 22.55
C ASP A 19 -13.23 7.92 21.72
N GLU A 20 -12.53 6.78 21.79
CA GLU A 20 -13.15 5.48 22.03
C GLU A 20 -12.33 4.77 23.11
N PHE A 21 -12.60 5.14 24.38
CA PHE A 21 -12.29 4.40 25.61
C PHE A 21 -10.84 3.91 25.76
N PHE A 22 -10.11 4.57 26.67
CA PHE A 22 -8.92 4.02 27.32
C PHE A 22 -9.16 2.55 27.71
N MET A 23 -8.24 1.67 27.30
CA MET A 23 -8.02 0.44 28.04
C MET A 23 -6.54 0.42 28.38
N ASP A 24 -6.30 0.55 29.68
CA ASP A 24 -5.01 0.44 30.31
C ASP A 24 -4.37 -0.92 30.06
N SER A 25 -3.04 -0.90 30.05
CA SER A 25 -2.09 -1.99 30.31
C SER A 25 -2.67 -3.42 30.35
N PHE A 26 -2.28 -4.24 29.38
CA PHE A 26 -2.10 -5.66 29.65
C PHE A 26 -0.72 -6.10 29.18
N ASP A 27 0.10 -6.39 30.19
CA ASP A 27 1.35 -7.12 30.12
C ASP A 27 1.15 -8.48 29.44
N ASP A 28 2.19 -8.88 28.72
CA ASP A 28 2.39 -10.25 28.28
C ASP A 28 2.43 -11.18 29.50
N LYS A 29 1.34 -11.92 29.76
CA LYS A 29 1.42 -13.21 30.43
C LYS A 29 0.56 -14.22 29.69
N GLU A 30 1.25 -15.23 29.18
CA GLU A 30 0.68 -16.51 28.84
C GLU A 30 -0.13 -17.04 30.02
N GLU A 31 -1.39 -17.39 29.76
CA GLU A 31 -2.03 -18.43 30.53
C GLU A 31 -2.86 -19.29 29.58
N CYS A 32 -2.46 -20.55 29.53
CA CYS A 32 -3.08 -21.64 28.82
C CYS A 32 -4.35 -21.99 29.58
N ASP A 33 -5.51 -21.89 28.94
CA ASP A 33 -6.68 -22.63 29.41
C ASP A 33 -7.35 -23.39 28.27
N LYS A 34 -7.29 -24.71 28.46
CA LYS A 34 -8.08 -25.72 27.77
C LYS A 34 -9.52 -25.49 28.20
N ASN A 35 -10.44 -25.37 27.25
CA ASN A 35 -11.68 -26.12 27.41
C ASN A 35 -12.37 -26.44 26.09
N SER A 36 -12.80 -27.69 26.09
CA SER A 36 -13.59 -28.43 25.12
C SER A 36 -14.78 -27.64 24.58
N PHE A 37 -14.94 -27.67 23.26
CA PHE A 37 -16.27 -27.69 22.68
C PHE A 37 -16.48 -29.01 21.96
N THR A 38 -17.56 -29.65 22.38
CA THR A 38 -18.04 -30.98 22.09
C THR A 38 -18.39 -31.13 20.62
N ASN A 39 -17.94 -32.25 20.06
CA ASN A 39 -18.38 -32.76 18.77
C ASN A 39 -19.88 -33.07 18.84
N PHE A 40 -20.71 -32.31 18.11
CA PHE A 40 -21.97 -32.83 17.60
C PHE A 40 -21.75 -33.22 16.15
N VAL A 41 -21.37 -34.48 15.95
CA VAL A 41 -21.49 -35.18 14.67
C VAL A 41 -22.97 -35.50 14.52
N GLY A 42 -23.65 -34.71 13.70
CA GLY A 42 -24.91 -35.13 13.10
C GLY A 42 -24.58 -35.78 11.77
N ASP A 43 -24.50 -37.11 11.76
CA ASP A 43 -24.48 -37.90 10.54
C ASP A 43 -25.86 -37.76 9.88
N ASN A 44 -25.93 -36.96 8.82
CA ASN A 44 -27.00 -37.04 7.84
C ASN A 44 -26.35 -37.42 6.51
N GLU A 45 -26.27 -38.73 6.29
CA GLU A 45 -26.04 -39.35 4.99
C GLU A 45 -27.25 -39.06 4.10
N ASN A 46 -27.21 -37.96 3.35
CA ASN A 46 -28.03 -37.83 2.16
C ASN A 46 -27.14 -38.18 0.96
N GLU A 47 -27.18 -39.46 0.59
CA GLU A 47 -26.70 -39.96 -0.70
C GLU A 47 -27.65 -39.47 -1.81
N GLU A 48 -27.34 -38.31 -2.40
CA GLU A 48 -27.78 -38.00 -3.76
C GLU A 48 -26.61 -38.30 -4.70
N ASN A 49 -26.67 -39.51 -5.28
CA ASN A 49 -25.78 -40.01 -6.33
C ASN A 49 -26.16 -39.37 -7.67
N ASP A 50 -25.43 -38.35 -8.11
CA ASP A 50 -25.46 -37.90 -9.51
C ASP A 50 -24.24 -38.42 -10.28
N ASN A 51 -24.47 -39.47 -11.07
CA ASN A 51 -23.51 -40.24 -11.87
C ASN A 51 -23.06 -39.54 -13.17
N ASP A 52 -22.90 -38.21 -13.17
CA ASP A 52 -22.61 -37.43 -14.39
C ASP A 52 -21.11 -37.25 -14.70
N PHE A 53 -20.21 -37.83 -13.90
CA PHE A 53 -18.76 -37.77 -14.09
C PHE A 53 -18.20 -39.08 -14.64
N SER A 54 -17.69 -39.05 -15.87
CA SER A 54 -16.99 -40.17 -16.50
C SER A 54 -15.50 -40.19 -16.14
N SER A 55 -14.90 -41.38 -16.12
CA SER A 55 -13.44 -41.57 -16.05
C SER A 55 -12.73 -41.25 -17.36
N ASP A 56 -13.47 -41.17 -18.46
CA ASP A 56 -12.94 -40.84 -19.78
C ASP A 56 -12.72 -39.33 -19.88
N SER A 57 -11.48 -38.90 -19.62
CA SER A 57 -11.15 -37.51 -19.24
C SER A 57 -10.46 -36.69 -20.34
N ASP A 58 -10.20 -37.32 -21.49
CA ASP A 58 -9.37 -36.75 -22.57
C ASP A 58 -10.16 -35.97 -23.64
N ILE A 59 -11.51 -36.01 -23.62
CA ILE A 59 -12.33 -35.36 -24.66
C ILE A 59 -12.79 -33.96 -24.20
N ILE A 60 -12.18 -32.91 -24.74
CA ILE A 60 -12.69 -31.52 -24.64
C ILE A 60 -13.68 -31.26 -25.78
N MET A 61 -14.97 -31.07 -25.47
CA MET A 61 -16.00 -30.85 -26.49
C MET A 61 -15.96 -29.48 -27.19
N ASN A 62 -15.25 -28.47 -26.69
CA ASN A 62 -15.17 -27.16 -27.36
C ASN A 62 -13.90 -26.38 -27.01
N LYS A 63 -12.82 -26.55 -27.79
CA LYS A 63 -11.77 -25.52 -27.89
C LYS A 63 -12.23 -24.47 -28.90
N ARG A 64 -13.17 -23.62 -28.53
CA ARG A 64 -13.44 -22.42 -29.33
C ARG A 64 -12.27 -21.46 -29.16
N SER A 65 -11.37 -21.48 -30.13
CA SER A 65 -10.39 -20.40 -30.31
C SER A 65 -11.17 -19.10 -30.50
N ARG A 66 -11.17 -18.25 -29.49
CA ARG A 66 -11.71 -16.90 -29.55
C ARG A 66 -10.62 -15.96 -29.05
N THR A 67 -10.48 -14.86 -29.78
CA THR A 67 -9.49 -13.78 -29.63
C THR A 67 -8.91 -13.70 -28.23
N ILE A 68 -7.64 -14.08 -28.09
CA ILE A 68 -6.88 -13.91 -26.85
C ILE A 68 -6.79 -12.40 -26.60
N PRO A 69 -7.34 -11.87 -25.50
CA PRO A 69 -7.08 -10.50 -25.12
C PRO A 69 -5.58 -10.39 -24.84
N LEU A 70 -4.85 -9.77 -25.77
CA LEU A 70 -3.49 -9.33 -25.49
C LEU A 70 -3.62 -8.20 -24.47
N PRO A 71 -2.74 -8.14 -23.44
CA PRO A 71 -2.78 -7.03 -22.52
C PRO A 71 -2.53 -5.76 -23.31
N SER A 72 -3.56 -4.93 -23.48
CA SER A 72 -3.49 -3.62 -24.13
C SER A 72 -3.60 -2.55 -23.06
N THR A 73 -2.79 -1.51 -23.21
CA THR A 73 -3.01 -0.28 -22.44
C THR A 73 -3.77 0.65 -23.38
N SER A 74 -4.54 1.59 -22.84
CA SER A 74 -4.96 2.74 -23.64
C SER A 74 -3.72 3.44 -24.24
N SER A 75 -3.91 4.28 -25.27
CA SER A 75 -2.84 5.09 -25.87
C SER A 75 -2.35 6.13 -24.86
N ILE A 76 -1.55 5.67 -23.91
CA ILE A 76 -1.03 6.47 -22.81
C ILE A 76 0.22 7.17 -23.33
N ASP A 77 0.13 8.48 -23.61
CA ASP A 77 1.29 9.32 -23.91
C ASP A 77 2.02 9.70 -22.61
N CYS A 78 2.55 8.69 -21.92
CA CYS A 78 3.34 8.89 -20.70
C CYS A 78 4.78 8.50 -20.93
N THR A 79 5.69 9.36 -20.51
CA THR A 79 7.12 9.17 -20.75
C THR A 79 7.89 9.01 -19.45
N LYS A 80 7.53 9.79 -18.43
CA LYS A 80 8.19 9.88 -17.12
C LYS A 80 7.41 9.10 -16.05
N PRO A 81 8.07 8.58 -15.00
CA PRO A 81 7.41 7.87 -13.91
C PRO A 81 6.25 8.62 -13.25
N LEU A 82 6.40 9.94 -13.11
CA LEU A 82 5.36 10.81 -12.55
C LEU A 82 4.05 10.74 -13.36
N ASP A 83 4.14 10.71 -14.69
CA ASP A 83 2.99 10.72 -15.59
C ASP A 83 2.15 9.46 -15.34
N PHE A 84 2.79 8.29 -15.26
CA PHE A 84 2.12 7.01 -14.97
C PHE A 84 1.43 6.99 -13.60
N PHE A 85 2.00 7.67 -12.60
CA PHE A 85 1.38 7.75 -11.28
C PHE A 85 0.16 8.69 -11.27
N LYS A 86 0.24 9.82 -11.99
CA LYS A 86 -0.85 10.82 -12.08
C LYS A 86 -2.10 10.31 -12.79
N ILE A 87 -1.98 9.24 -13.57
CA ILE A 87 -3.12 8.53 -14.16
C ILE A 87 -4.07 8.00 -13.07
N PHE A 88 -3.52 7.48 -11.97
CA PHE A 88 -4.31 6.94 -10.86
C PHE A 88 -4.59 7.99 -9.78
N PHE A 89 -3.57 8.80 -9.45
CA PHE A 89 -3.71 9.94 -8.55
C PHE A 89 -3.84 11.22 -9.36
N THR A 90 -5.02 11.42 -9.94
CA THR A 90 -5.34 12.60 -10.74
C THR A 90 -5.39 13.86 -9.87
N ASP A 91 -5.26 15.02 -10.51
CA ASP A 91 -5.38 16.31 -9.84
C ASP A 91 -6.77 16.49 -9.20
N GLU A 92 -7.83 15.94 -9.82
CA GLU A 92 -9.19 15.88 -9.26
C GLU A 92 -9.25 15.13 -7.92
N LEU A 93 -8.67 13.92 -7.86
CA LEU A 93 -8.64 13.13 -6.64
C LEU A 93 -7.87 13.85 -5.54
N ILE A 94 -6.73 14.45 -5.90
CA ILE A 94 -5.88 15.21 -4.97
C ILE A 94 -6.65 16.42 -4.44
N GLU A 95 -7.33 17.17 -5.30
CA GLU A 95 -8.13 18.34 -4.93
C GLU A 95 -9.28 17.95 -3.99
N LYS A 96 -9.96 16.84 -4.25
CA LYS A 96 -10.99 16.30 -3.35
C LYS A 96 -10.42 16.00 -1.95
N ILE A 97 -9.29 15.29 -1.88
CA ILE A 97 -8.61 14.97 -0.60
C ILE A 97 -8.20 16.26 0.14
N VAL A 98 -7.62 17.22 -0.59
CA VAL A 98 -7.20 18.51 -0.06
C VAL A 98 -8.39 19.30 0.51
N THR A 99 -9.49 19.34 -0.24
CA THR A 99 -10.73 20.05 0.14
C THR A 99 -11.33 19.45 1.40
N GLU A 100 -11.52 18.13 1.45
CA GLU A 100 -12.10 17.46 2.62
C GLU A 100 -11.18 17.51 3.84
N THR A 101 -9.87 17.41 3.66
CA THR A 101 -8.88 17.57 4.74
C THR A 101 -8.93 18.97 5.33
N ASN A 102 -8.95 20.01 4.49
CA ASN A 102 -9.06 21.40 4.94
C ASN A 102 -10.40 21.66 5.64
N ARG A 103 -11.50 21.12 5.12
CA ARG A 103 -12.84 21.22 5.73
C ARG A 103 -12.85 20.58 7.12
N TYR A 104 -12.35 19.36 7.25
CA TYR A 104 -12.27 18.66 8.53
C TYR A 104 -11.41 19.41 9.54
N ALA A 105 -10.24 19.88 9.13
CA ALA A 105 -9.34 20.64 9.99
C ALA A 105 -10.02 21.90 10.56
N ARG A 106 -10.70 22.67 9.70
CA ARG A 106 -11.45 23.86 10.13
C ARG A 106 -12.54 23.49 11.13
N ASN A 107 -13.35 22.47 10.84
CA ASN A 107 -14.42 22.03 11.72
C ASN A 107 -13.92 21.56 13.10
N LYS A 108 -12.78 20.84 13.14
CA LYS A 108 -12.20 20.40 14.42
C LYS A 108 -11.61 21.55 15.22
N ILE A 109 -11.04 22.54 14.55
CA ILE A 109 -10.46 23.72 15.20
C ILE A 109 -11.55 24.63 15.76
N THR A 110 -12.66 24.82 15.05
CA THR A 110 -13.78 25.63 15.56
C THR A 110 -14.48 24.98 16.76
N GLN A 111 -14.47 23.65 16.86
CA GLN A 111 -15.03 22.91 17.98
C GLN A 111 -14.14 22.90 19.23
N LYS A 112 -12.84 23.24 19.11
CA LYS A 112 -11.88 23.22 20.22
C LYS A 112 -11.52 24.64 20.65
N ARG A 113 -11.33 24.84 21.96
CA ARG A 113 -10.76 26.08 22.52
C ARG A 113 -9.24 26.05 22.38
N LEU A 114 -8.75 26.24 21.15
CA LEU A 114 -7.31 26.30 20.89
C LEU A 114 -6.76 27.71 21.21
N SER A 115 -5.49 27.77 21.61
CA SER A 115 -4.75 29.03 21.75
C SER A 115 -4.86 29.89 20.50
N LYS A 116 -4.91 31.23 20.66
CA LYS A 116 -4.92 32.20 19.55
C LYS A 116 -3.76 32.02 18.56
N ARG A 117 -2.69 31.32 18.94
CA ARG A 117 -1.53 31.05 18.08
C ARG A 117 -1.74 29.81 17.19
N SER A 118 -2.56 28.85 17.62
CA SER A 118 -2.87 27.62 16.89
C SER A 118 -3.60 27.93 15.58
N THR A 119 -2.84 27.95 14.48
CA THR A 119 -3.31 28.38 13.16
C THR A 119 -3.23 27.24 12.16
N TRP A 120 -4.38 26.86 11.60
CA TRP A 120 -4.40 25.95 10.45
C TRP A 120 -4.15 26.74 9.17
N HIS A 121 -2.98 26.52 8.59
CA HIS A 121 -2.75 26.91 7.21
C HIS A 121 -3.42 25.89 6.30
N SER A 122 -4.20 26.35 5.33
CA SER A 122 -4.82 25.44 4.36
C SER A 122 -3.73 24.81 3.49
N ILE A 123 -3.89 23.52 3.17
CA ILE A 123 -3.03 22.86 2.19
C ILE A 123 -3.54 23.14 0.78
N SER A 124 -2.63 23.45 -0.14
CA SER A 124 -2.92 23.65 -1.58
C SER A 124 -2.54 22.43 -2.43
N GLY A 125 -1.94 21.40 -1.82
CA GLY A 125 -1.55 20.16 -2.47
C GLY A 125 -1.30 19.06 -1.43
N PHE A 126 -1.30 17.80 -1.86
CA PHE A 126 -1.09 16.65 -0.98
C PHE A 126 0.38 16.55 -0.54
N PRO A 127 0.69 16.33 0.76
CA PRO A 127 2.06 16.22 1.22
C PRO A 127 2.69 14.88 0.80
N TRP A 128 3.29 14.86 -0.38
CA TRP A 128 3.96 13.68 -0.95
C TRP A 128 5.14 13.16 -0.13
N SER A 129 5.62 13.92 0.86
CA SER A 129 6.53 13.40 1.90
C SER A 129 5.97 12.19 2.64
N CYS A 130 4.64 11.99 2.66
CA CYS A 130 4.00 10.76 3.13
C CYS A 130 4.45 9.54 2.31
N VAL A 131 4.59 9.70 0.98
CA VAL A 131 5.09 8.69 0.04
C VAL A 131 6.47 8.21 0.47
N GLU A 132 7.43 9.12 0.59
CA GLU A 132 8.80 8.77 1.00
C GLU A 132 8.88 8.22 2.44
N CYS A 133 7.99 8.65 3.34
CA CYS A 133 7.91 8.09 4.69
C CYS A 133 7.55 6.60 4.69
N GLY A 134 6.73 6.12 3.75
CA GLY A 134 6.40 4.69 3.61
C GLY A 134 7.54 3.85 3.05
N HIS A 135 8.43 4.46 2.25
CA HIS A 135 9.52 3.78 1.57
C HIS A 135 10.74 3.54 2.47
N ASN A 136 11.01 4.45 3.40
CA ASN A 136 12.08 4.28 4.37
C ASN A 136 11.60 3.41 5.55
N ASN A 137 11.77 2.08 5.40
CA ASN A 137 11.37 1.02 6.34
C ASN A 137 11.96 1.15 7.77
N THR A 138 12.80 2.15 8.04
CA THR A 138 13.60 2.29 9.27
C THR A 138 13.05 3.27 10.31
N CYS A 139 11.94 3.96 10.07
CA CYS A 139 11.68 5.20 10.82
C CYS A 139 10.31 5.32 11.48
N LYS A 140 10.28 5.13 12.81
CA LYS A 140 9.27 5.74 13.69
C LYS A 140 9.21 7.25 13.42
N TYR A 141 8.01 7.86 13.38
CA TYR A 141 7.72 9.24 12.93
C TYR A 141 8.72 10.34 13.36
N PRO A 142 9.34 10.32 14.55
CA PRO A 142 10.33 11.34 14.92
C PRO A 142 11.67 11.24 14.18
N ARG A 143 12.04 10.05 13.68
CA ARG A 143 13.39 9.77 13.19
C ARG A 143 13.66 10.35 11.80
N ASN A 144 12.63 10.45 10.95
CA ASN A 144 12.73 11.07 9.62
C ASN A 144 13.11 12.56 9.67
N TRP A 145 12.79 13.24 10.76
CA TRP A 145 13.11 14.67 10.99
C TRP A 145 14.23 14.87 12.01
N THR A 146 14.99 13.81 12.34
CA THR A 146 16.11 13.94 13.28
C THR A 146 17.20 14.86 12.72
N GLN A 147 17.83 15.62 13.60
CA GLN A 147 19.01 16.43 13.27
C GLN A 147 20.33 15.72 13.61
N ASN A 148 20.26 14.49 14.13
CA ASN A 148 21.45 13.70 14.44
C ASN A 148 22.20 13.38 13.15
N PHE A 149 23.48 13.76 13.09
CA PHE A 149 24.32 13.66 11.89
C PHE A 149 24.28 12.27 11.23
N ASN A 150 24.39 11.20 12.02
CA ASN A 150 24.40 9.81 11.54
C ASN A 150 23.04 9.26 11.08
N ALA A 151 21.95 10.02 11.23
CA ALA A 151 20.59 9.59 10.89
C ALA A 151 19.78 10.69 10.18
N LYS A 152 20.40 11.84 9.88
CA LYS A 152 19.74 12.98 9.25
C LYS A 152 19.44 12.63 7.80
N ILE A 153 18.17 12.72 7.45
CA ILE A 153 17.69 12.60 6.08
C ILE A 153 17.20 14.00 5.66
N PRO A 154 18.02 14.79 4.94
CA PRO A 154 17.68 16.19 4.63
C PRO A 154 16.36 16.36 3.88
N PHE A 155 16.00 15.38 3.05
CA PHE A 155 14.79 15.36 2.24
C PHE A 155 13.53 15.76 3.04
N PHE A 156 13.28 15.13 4.19
CA PHE A 156 12.06 15.37 4.96
C PHE A 156 12.00 16.79 5.55
N GLY A 157 13.10 17.25 6.15
CA GLY A 157 13.17 18.58 6.75
C GLY A 157 13.12 19.72 5.73
N ASN A 158 13.61 19.47 4.52
CA ASN A 158 13.59 20.45 3.43
C ASN A 158 12.22 20.60 2.78
N ILE A 159 11.41 19.53 2.76
CA ILE A 159 10.07 19.56 2.15
C ILE A 159 9.01 20.08 3.12
N LEU A 160 9.00 19.58 4.36
CA LEU A 160 7.98 19.93 5.33
C LEU A 160 8.51 19.85 6.75
N ARG A 161 8.19 20.81 7.61
CA ARG A 161 8.51 20.69 9.05
C ARG A 161 7.73 19.54 9.68
N LYS A 162 8.35 18.86 10.66
CA LYS A 162 7.75 17.72 11.38
C LYS A 162 6.37 18.05 11.94
N GLU A 163 6.22 19.21 12.56
CA GLU A 163 4.98 19.66 13.20
C GLU A 163 3.87 19.82 12.17
N ARG A 164 4.20 20.42 11.03
CA ARG A 164 3.27 20.61 9.92
C ARG A 164 2.87 19.28 9.28
N PHE A 165 3.82 18.37 9.10
CA PHE A 165 3.54 17.02 8.64
C PHE A 165 2.54 16.31 9.55
N LEU A 166 2.78 16.32 10.86
CA LEU A 166 1.89 15.68 11.83
C LEU A 166 0.49 16.31 11.81
N GLN A 167 0.38 17.64 11.74
CA GLN A 167 -0.91 18.31 11.60
C GLN A 167 -1.68 17.81 10.37
N ILE A 168 -1.05 17.78 9.19
CA ILE A 168 -1.73 17.32 7.98
C ILE A 168 -2.08 15.84 8.07
N PHE A 169 -1.15 15.02 8.57
CA PHE A 169 -1.37 13.59 8.76
C PHE A 169 -2.56 13.31 9.70
N TRP A 170 -2.68 14.05 10.79
CA TRP A 170 -3.78 13.91 11.75
C TRP A 170 -5.10 14.51 11.26
N MET A 171 -5.06 15.52 10.40
CA MET A 171 -6.25 16.13 9.81
C MET A 171 -6.70 15.50 8.49
N LEU A 172 -5.88 14.64 7.87
CA LEU A 172 -6.21 13.93 6.62
C LEU A 172 -7.62 13.35 6.71
N HIS A 173 -8.46 13.67 5.73
CA HIS A 173 -9.83 13.17 5.53
C HIS A 173 -10.13 13.06 4.02
N LEU A 174 -10.93 12.05 3.66
CA LEU A 174 -11.26 11.76 2.25
C LEU A 174 -12.71 12.11 1.88
N ASN A 175 -13.60 12.18 2.87
CA ASN A 175 -15.02 12.40 2.63
C ASN A 175 -15.68 13.19 3.77
N LYS A 176 -16.81 13.81 3.47
CA LYS A 176 -17.65 14.50 4.45
C LYS A 176 -18.31 13.47 5.37
N ASN A 177 -18.01 13.55 6.66
CA ASN A 177 -18.70 12.73 7.65
C ASN A 177 -20.08 13.33 7.93
N ASN A 178 -21.14 12.50 7.92
CA ASN A 178 -22.39 12.83 8.59
C ASN A 178 -22.30 12.38 10.05
N PRO A 179 -22.11 13.29 11.02
CA PRO A 179 -21.90 12.91 12.42
C PRO A 179 -23.13 12.24 13.07
N ASN A 180 -24.32 12.45 12.48
CA ASN A 180 -25.58 11.91 12.98
C ASN A 180 -25.83 10.47 12.52
N ASP A 181 -25.15 10.02 11.47
CA ASP A 181 -25.29 8.67 10.94
C ASP A 181 -24.15 7.77 11.43
N LYS A 182 -24.47 6.93 12.41
CA LYS A 182 -23.52 5.95 12.99
C LYS A 182 -23.59 4.58 12.31
N SER A 183 -24.43 4.43 11.28
CA SER A 183 -24.60 3.17 10.55
C SER A 183 -23.28 2.68 9.97
N LEU A 184 -23.18 1.36 9.76
CA LEU A 184 -21.99 0.80 9.15
C LEU A 184 -21.77 1.34 7.73
N ARG A 185 -22.85 1.58 6.98
CA ARG A 185 -22.83 2.17 5.64
C ARG A 185 -22.23 3.59 5.65
N ALA A 186 -22.58 4.43 6.63
CA ALA A 186 -21.96 5.75 6.79
C ALA A 186 -20.47 5.66 7.21
N ARG A 187 -20.10 4.64 8.01
CA ARG A 187 -18.70 4.43 8.38
C ARG A 187 -17.85 4.05 7.17
N THR A 188 -18.32 3.15 6.30
CA THR A 188 -17.58 2.70 5.11
C THR A 188 -17.41 3.81 4.08
N GLN A 189 -18.35 4.74 4.02
CA GLN A 189 -18.32 5.93 3.16
C GLN A 189 -17.07 6.82 3.35
N LYS A 190 -16.37 6.70 4.50
CA LYS A 190 -15.11 7.40 4.78
C LYS A 190 -14.01 7.15 3.77
N VAL A 191 -14.04 6.00 3.09
CA VAL A 191 -13.00 5.57 2.14
C VAL A 191 -13.56 4.90 0.89
N ARG A 192 -14.86 4.54 0.89
CA ARG A 192 -15.53 3.92 -0.25
C ARG A 192 -15.34 4.70 -1.55
N ASP A 193 -15.72 5.98 -1.59
CA ASP A 193 -15.56 6.81 -2.80
C ASP A 193 -14.13 6.90 -3.32
N TYR A 194 -13.15 6.84 -2.41
CA TYR A 194 -11.74 6.84 -2.79
C TYR A 194 -11.33 5.51 -3.43
N LEU A 195 -11.77 4.38 -2.85
CA LEU A 195 -11.48 3.05 -3.40
C LEU A 195 -12.24 2.81 -4.70
N ASP A 196 -13.50 3.25 -4.80
CA ASP A 196 -14.32 3.11 -6.00
C ASP A 196 -13.71 3.93 -7.16
N PHE A 197 -13.25 5.16 -6.89
CA PHE A 197 -12.48 5.95 -7.86
C PHE A 197 -11.22 5.23 -8.35
N LEU A 198 -10.45 4.60 -7.44
CA LEU A 198 -9.27 3.84 -7.82
C LEU A 198 -9.61 2.57 -8.61
N ASP A 199 -10.68 1.85 -8.25
CA ASP A 199 -11.17 0.68 -8.99
C ASP A 199 -11.50 1.05 -10.44
N GLU A 200 -12.17 2.18 -10.65
CA GLU A 200 -12.49 2.70 -11.98
C GLU A 200 -11.22 3.00 -12.80
N ARG A 201 -10.27 3.74 -12.22
CA ARG A 201 -8.99 4.05 -12.91
C ARG A 201 -8.16 2.80 -13.20
N PHE A 202 -8.20 1.79 -12.31
CA PHE A 202 -7.49 0.53 -12.54
C PHE A 202 -8.02 -0.20 -13.79
N LYS A 203 -9.33 -0.19 -13.99
CA LYS A 203 -9.98 -0.81 -15.16
C LYS A 203 -9.80 0.01 -16.43
N GLU A 204 -9.87 1.34 -16.35
CA GLU A 204 -9.77 2.26 -17.50
C GLU A 204 -8.43 2.15 -18.26
N HIS A 205 -7.32 2.00 -17.54
CA HIS A 205 -5.98 2.11 -18.13
C HIS A 205 -5.33 0.79 -18.52
N PHE A 206 -6.02 -0.33 -18.31
CA PHE A 206 -5.45 -1.65 -18.55
C PHE A 206 -6.51 -2.68 -18.92
N VAL A 207 -6.37 -3.29 -20.09
CA VAL A 207 -7.15 -4.48 -20.47
C VAL A 207 -6.35 -5.71 -20.05
N PRO A 208 -6.90 -6.61 -19.20
CA PRO A 208 -6.19 -7.78 -18.74
C PRO A 208 -5.97 -8.79 -19.87
N SER A 209 -4.91 -9.58 -19.70
CA SER A 209 -4.69 -10.74 -20.56
C SER A 209 -5.68 -11.85 -20.22
N ARG A 210 -5.67 -12.92 -21.03
CA ARG A 210 -6.55 -14.08 -20.82
C ARG A 210 -6.53 -14.60 -19.38
N GLU A 211 -5.35 -14.78 -18.79
CA GLU A 211 -5.21 -15.36 -17.45
C GLU A 211 -5.33 -14.32 -16.34
N ILE A 212 -6.27 -14.54 -15.43
CA ILE A 212 -6.63 -13.64 -14.35
C ILE A 212 -6.64 -14.43 -13.04
N SER A 213 -6.02 -13.89 -12.00
CA SER A 213 -6.04 -14.46 -10.65
C SER A 213 -6.98 -13.68 -9.73
N VAL A 214 -7.78 -14.37 -8.94
CA VAL A 214 -8.64 -13.79 -7.90
C VAL A 214 -8.26 -14.35 -6.54
N ASP A 215 -7.95 -13.46 -5.60
CA ASP A 215 -7.52 -13.80 -4.24
C ASP A 215 -7.75 -12.61 -3.28
N GLU A 216 -7.51 -12.81 -2.00
CA GLU A 216 -7.53 -11.77 -0.98
C GLU A 216 -6.20 -11.02 -0.86
N SER A 217 -6.28 -9.68 -0.80
CA SER A 217 -5.25 -8.84 -0.17
C SER A 217 -5.69 -8.47 1.24
N VAL A 218 -4.77 -8.59 2.20
CA VAL A 218 -5.06 -8.37 3.62
C VAL A 218 -4.33 -7.14 4.16
N VAL A 219 -5.06 -6.29 4.88
CA VAL A 219 -4.54 -5.06 5.47
C VAL A 219 -4.56 -5.19 6.99
N GLY A 220 -3.37 -5.31 7.59
CA GLY A 220 -3.23 -5.51 9.04
C GLY A 220 -3.74 -4.34 9.87
N PHE A 221 -4.69 -4.62 10.75
CA PHE A 221 -5.30 -3.64 11.64
C PHE A 221 -5.69 -4.28 12.98
N LYS A 222 -5.42 -3.57 14.07
CA LYS A 222 -5.87 -3.91 15.42
C LYS A 222 -6.59 -2.69 15.96
N GLY A 223 -7.91 -2.76 16.07
CA GLY A 223 -8.78 -1.67 16.53
C GLY A 223 -10.24 -2.05 16.44
N LYS A 224 -11.12 -1.20 16.97
CA LYS A 224 -12.57 -1.47 17.07
C LYS A 224 -13.27 -1.25 15.73
N ILE A 225 -13.56 -2.34 15.02
CA ILE A 225 -14.37 -2.31 13.80
C ILE A 225 -15.10 -3.65 13.60
N SER A 226 -16.34 -3.58 13.12
CA SER A 226 -17.25 -4.74 13.06
C SER A 226 -16.87 -5.77 11.99
N PHE A 227 -16.14 -5.38 10.95
CA PHE A 227 -15.77 -6.26 9.83
C PHE A 227 -14.30 -6.70 9.85
N LEU A 228 -13.67 -6.67 11.02
CA LEU A 228 -12.33 -7.21 11.19
C LEU A 228 -12.39 -8.73 11.07
N THR A 229 -11.54 -9.31 10.23
CA THR A 229 -11.43 -10.76 10.08
C THR A 229 -10.25 -11.28 10.89
N TYR A 230 -10.43 -12.45 11.50
CA TYR A 230 -9.39 -13.12 12.29
C TYR A 230 -8.93 -14.40 11.57
N ASN A 231 -7.63 -14.53 11.34
CA ASN A 231 -7.02 -15.72 10.76
C ASN A 231 -5.80 -16.17 11.59
N PRO A 232 -5.92 -17.22 12.43
CA PRO A 232 -4.84 -17.64 13.31
C PRO A 232 -3.62 -18.19 12.57
N ASN A 233 -3.81 -18.64 11.32
CA ASN A 233 -2.77 -19.27 10.50
C ASN A 233 -1.90 -18.26 9.74
N LYS A 234 -2.20 -16.96 9.81
CA LYS A 234 -1.45 -15.91 9.12
C LYS A 234 -0.61 -15.09 10.11
N PRO A 235 0.57 -14.58 9.70
CA PRO A 235 1.41 -13.74 10.57
C PRO A 235 0.67 -12.49 11.09
N THR A 236 -0.16 -11.90 10.24
CA THR A 236 -1.08 -10.82 10.63
C THR A 236 -2.45 -11.44 10.90
N LYS A 237 -2.76 -11.69 12.18
CA LYS A 237 -4.00 -12.41 12.55
C LYS A 237 -5.27 -11.58 12.39
N TRP A 238 -5.18 -10.27 12.62
CA TRP A 238 -6.32 -9.35 12.54
C TRP A 238 -6.20 -8.47 11.30
N GLU A 239 -7.17 -8.57 10.41
CA GLU A 239 -7.04 -8.01 9.07
C GLU A 239 -8.36 -7.44 8.52
N ILE A 240 -8.23 -6.34 7.79
CA ILE A 240 -9.26 -5.83 6.88
C ILE A 240 -9.01 -6.51 5.54
N ARG A 241 -10.03 -7.16 5.00
CA ARG A 241 -9.93 -7.96 3.79
C ARG A 241 -10.34 -7.15 2.56
N MET A 242 -9.60 -7.30 1.47
CA MET A 242 -9.89 -6.77 0.15
C MET A 242 -9.88 -7.94 -0.83
N TYR A 243 -10.96 -8.16 -1.56
CA TYR A 243 -10.97 -9.12 -2.67
C TYR A 243 -10.36 -8.44 -3.90
N ILE A 244 -9.41 -9.10 -4.55
CA ILE A 244 -8.62 -8.53 -5.63
C ILE A 244 -8.71 -9.42 -6.86
N MET A 245 -9.01 -8.80 -8.00
CA MET A 245 -8.81 -9.38 -9.32
C MET A 245 -7.54 -8.79 -9.92
N ALA A 246 -6.57 -9.65 -10.25
CA ALA A 246 -5.31 -9.25 -10.83
C ALA A 246 -4.99 -10.00 -12.11
N ASN A 247 -4.30 -9.34 -13.03
CA ASN A 247 -3.78 -10.00 -14.23
C ASN A 247 -2.66 -10.97 -13.85
N ALA A 248 -2.86 -12.28 -14.10
CA ALA A 248 -1.95 -13.32 -13.61
C ALA A 248 -0.51 -13.14 -14.13
N ASN A 249 -0.38 -12.69 -15.37
CA ASN A 249 0.90 -12.55 -16.05
C ASN A 249 1.75 -11.36 -15.55
N THR A 250 1.12 -10.26 -15.14
CA THR A 250 1.84 -9.02 -14.76
C THR A 250 1.76 -8.73 -13.26
N GLY A 251 0.71 -9.21 -12.58
CA GLY A 251 0.37 -8.82 -11.22
C GLY A 251 -0.33 -7.46 -11.14
N TYR A 252 -0.83 -6.92 -12.25
CA TYR A 252 -1.57 -5.65 -12.25
C TYR A 252 -2.92 -5.84 -11.55
N VAL A 253 -3.23 -5.00 -10.56
CA VAL A 253 -4.54 -4.98 -9.90
C VAL A 253 -5.54 -4.43 -10.87
N TYR A 254 -6.45 -5.27 -11.37
CA TYR A 254 -7.48 -4.87 -12.31
C TYR A 254 -8.74 -4.37 -11.59
N SER A 255 -9.20 -5.08 -10.57
CA SER A 255 -10.35 -4.66 -9.77
C SER A 255 -10.18 -4.99 -8.29
N ILE A 256 -10.79 -4.16 -7.46
CA ILE A 256 -10.78 -4.24 -6.00
C ILE A 256 -12.22 -4.28 -5.47
N PHE A 257 -12.42 -5.09 -4.43
CA PHE A 257 -13.72 -5.20 -3.78
C PHE A 257 -13.54 -5.34 -2.26
N PRO A 258 -13.66 -4.24 -1.50
CA PRO A 258 -13.47 -4.24 -0.05
C PRO A 258 -14.53 -5.08 0.70
N TYR A 259 -14.10 -5.80 1.73
CA TYR A 259 -15.01 -6.48 2.65
C TYR A 259 -15.42 -5.56 3.81
N TYR A 260 -16.73 -5.41 3.99
CA TYR A 260 -17.36 -4.58 5.01
C TYR A 260 -18.32 -5.37 5.91
N GLY A 261 -18.10 -6.68 6.08
CA GLY A 261 -18.95 -7.51 6.92
C GLY A 261 -20.22 -7.95 6.19
N SER A 262 -21.34 -7.99 6.93
CA SER A 262 -22.63 -8.42 6.36
C SER A 262 -23.10 -7.52 5.22
N LEU A 263 -22.79 -6.21 5.25
CA LEU A 263 -23.12 -5.28 4.16
C LEU A 263 -22.61 -5.77 2.80
N THR A 264 -21.40 -6.32 2.75
CA THR A 264 -20.86 -6.86 1.50
C THR A 264 -21.63 -8.09 1.07
N SER A 265 -21.95 -8.98 2.01
CA SER A 265 -22.67 -10.23 1.71
C SER A 265 -24.13 -10.02 1.31
N GLU A 266 -24.77 -8.97 1.83
CA GLU A 266 -26.16 -8.59 1.54
C GLU A 266 -26.28 -8.00 0.12
N ASP A 267 -25.36 -7.11 -0.27
CA ASP A 267 -25.40 -6.39 -1.55
C ASP A 267 -24.94 -7.23 -2.76
N LEU A 268 -24.41 -8.44 -2.56
CA LEU A 268 -23.90 -9.31 -3.64
C LEU A 268 -25.03 -9.90 -4.52
N ILE A 269 -24.74 -10.10 -5.82
CA ILE A 269 -25.67 -10.81 -6.72
C ILE A 269 -25.86 -12.29 -6.35
N ARG A 270 -26.90 -12.94 -6.90
CA ARG A 270 -27.16 -14.39 -6.75
C ARG A 270 -27.23 -14.88 -5.30
N PRO A 271 -28.24 -14.42 -4.52
CA PRO A 271 -28.37 -14.80 -3.10
C PRO A 271 -28.59 -16.30 -2.87
N ASP A 272 -28.97 -17.04 -3.91
CA ASP A 272 -29.08 -18.50 -3.95
C ASP A 272 -27.73 -19.24 -3.85
N LEU A 273 -26.61 -18.56 -4.12
CA LEU A 273 -25.28 -19.15 -4.14
C LEU A 273 -24.47 -18.84 -2.86
N PRO A 274 -23.43 -19.64 -2.54
CA PRO A 274 -22.52 -19.34 -1.45
C PRO A 274 -21.82 -17.99 -1.63
N VAL A 275 -21.56 -17.27 -0.54
CA VAL A 275 -20.86 -15.96 -0.55
C VAL A 275 -19.53 -16.01 -1.31
N SER A 276 -18.75 -17.09 -1.14
CA SER A 276 -17.48 -17.27 -1.85
C SER A 276 -17.64 -17.29 -3.38
N THR A 277 -18.72 -17.90 -3.88
CA THR A 277 -19.03 -17.92 -5.32
C THR A 277 -19.46 -16.54 -5.80
N ARG A 278 -20.34 -15.89 -5.03
CA ARG A 278 -20.90 -14.57 -5.36
C ARG A 278 -19.82 -13.49 -5.48
N ILE A 279 -18.80 -13.52 -4.63
CA ILE A 279 -17.65 -12.59 -4.69
C ILE A 279 -16.92 -12.67 -6.03
N VAL A 280 -16.65 -13.89 -6.52
CA VAL A 280 -15.95 -14.08 -7.80
C VAL A 280 -16.83 -13.64 -8.96
N LEU A 281 -18.13 -13.94 -8.92
CA LEU A 281 -19.08 -13.51 -9.94
C LEU A 281 -19.20 -11.98 -10.00
N GLU A 282 -19.23 -11.29 -8.86
CA GLU A 282 -19.25 -9.83 -8.79
C GLU A 282 -18.00 -9.22 -9.48
N LEU A 283 -16.81 -9.75 -9.19
CA LEU A 283 -15.58 -9.31 -9.85
C LEU A 283 -15.58 -9.63 -11.35
N CYS A 284 -16.14 -10.77 -11.76
CA CYS A 284 -16.26 -11.13 -13.18
C CYS A 284 -17.26 -10.25 -13.92
N ASN A 285 -18.36 -9.84 -13.30
CA ASN A 285 -19.30 -8.89 -13.89
C ASN A 285 -18.61 -7.54 -14.13
N LYS A 286 -17.88 -7.01 -13.13
CA LYS A 286 -17.08 -5.80 -13.31
C LYS A 286 -16.10 -5.89 -14.49
N LEU A 287 -15.50 -7.06 -14.70
CA LEU A 287 -14.60 -7.33 -15.82
C LEU A 287 -15.32 -7.29 -17.16
N LEU A 288 -16.48 -7.94 -17.28
CA LEU A 288 -17.28 -7.98 -18.50
C LEU A 288 -17.92 -6.63 -18.82
N ASP A 289 -18.42 -5.91 -17.81
CA ASP A 289 -19.01 -4.58 -17.96
C ASP A 289 -17.98 -3.57 -18.49
N SER A 290 -16.74 -3.67 -18.02
CA SER A 290 -15.65 -2.78 -18.46
C SER A 290 -15.03 -3.19 -19.80
N ASN A 291 -15.27 -4.42 -20.26
CA ASN A 291 -14.74 -4.94 -21.53
C ASN A 291 -15.83 -5.65 -22.33
N PRO A 292 -16.88 -4.92 -22.78
CA PRO A 292 -18.04 -5.52 -23.42
C PRO A 292 -17.65 -6.32 -24.68
N GLY A 293 -18.24 -7.51 -24.82
CA GLY A 293 -17.96 -8.42 -25.94
C GLY A 293 -16.68 -9.26 -25.79
N SER A 294 -15.88 -9.05 -24.74
CA SER A 294 -14.71 -9.90 -24.46
C SER A 294 -15.15 -11.28 -23.99
N THR A 295 -14.53 -12.33 -24.52
CA THR A 295 -14.81 -13.72 -24.14
C THR A 295 -13.51 -14.52 -24.01
N GLY A 296 -13.56 -15.66 -23.33
CA GLY A 296 -12.41 -16.58 -23.25
C GLY A 296 -11.39 -16.24 -22.16
N TYR A 297 -11.71 -15.34 -21.23
CA TYR A 297 -10.93 -15.16 -20.00
C TYR A 297 -10.82 -16.47 -19.23
N HIS A 298 -9.72 -16.63 -18.48
CA HIS A 298 -9.46 -17.79 -17.64
C HIS A 298 -9.15 -17.33 -16.22
N ILE A 299 -10.10 -17.58 -15.32
CA ILE A 299 -10.04 -17.21 -13.91
C ILE A 299 -9.36 -18.32 -13.11
N PHE A 300 -8.39 -17.92 -12.29
CA PHE A 300 -7.69 -18.75 -11.35
C PHE A 300 -8.02 -18.32 -9.92
N THR A 301 -8.49 -19.25 -9.07
CA THR A 301 -8.82 -18.95 -7.68
C THR A 301 -8.26 -19.98 -6.71
N ASP A 302 -8.11 -19.56 -5.46
CA ASP A 302 -7.75 -20.44 -4.36
C ASP A 302 -8.88 -21.43 -3.98
N ARG A 303 -8.60 -22.25 -2.98
CA ARG A 303 -9.56 -23.23 -2.45
C ARG A 303 -10.77 -22.65 -1.70
N TYR A 304 -10.68 -21.42 -1.19
CA TYR A 304 -11.78 -20.73 -0.53
C TYR A 304 -12.89 -20.36 -1.51
N TYR A 305 -12.56 -20.02 -2.76
CA TYR A 305 -13.55 -19.72 -3.79
C TYR A 305 -14.00 -20.94 -4.61
N THR A 306 -13.08 -21.86 -4.88
CA THR A 306 -13.30 -22.93 -5.85
C THR A 306 -14.44 -23.88 -5.44
N SER A 307 -15.44 -24.00 -6.33
CA SER A 307 -16.59 -24.88 -6.19
C SER A 307 -17.19 -25.25 -7.54
N LEU A 308 -17.95 -26.35 -7.61
CA LEU A 308 -18.65 -26.77 -8.84
C LEU A 308 -19.70 -25.75 -9.31
N PRO A 309 -20.55 -25.17 -8.43
CA PRO A 309 -21.49 -24.13 -8.85
C PRO A 309 -20.78 -22.92 -9.47
N LEU A 310 -19.66 -22.47 -8.89
CA LEU A 310 -18.88 -21.37 -9.48
C LEU A 310 -18.38 -21.72 -10.89
N ALA A 311 -17.89 -22.95 -11.10
CA ALA A 311 -17.41 -23.38 -12.40
C ALA A 311 -18.51 -23.39 -13.47
N GLN A 312 -19.72 -23.82 -13.11
CA GLN A 312 -20.89 -23.82 -14.00
C GLN A 312 -21.32 -22.38 -14.36
N GLU A 313 -21.41 -21.50 -13.37
CA GLU A 313 -21.77 -20.09 -13.59
C GLU A 313 -20.75 -19.36 -14.48
N LEU A 314 -19.45 -19.58 -14.26
CA LEU A 314 -18.41 -18.97 -15.10
C LEU A 314 -18.46 -19.52 -16.55
N LEU A 315 -18.75 -20.81 -16.73
CA LEU A 315 -18.97 -21.37 -18.06
C LEU A 315 -20.16 -20.74 -18.78
N ASN A 316 -21.26 -20.46 -18.07
CA ASN A 316 -22.42 -19.74 -18.62
C ASN A 316 -22.04 -18.32 -19.09
N LEU A 317 -21.08 -17.68 -18.41
CA LEU A 317 -20.51 -16.39 -18.79
C LEU A 317 -19.42 -16.49 -19.88
N ASN A 318 -19.18 -17.68 -20.47
CA ASN A 318 -18.08 -17.94 -21.41
C ASN A 318 -16.69 -17.62 -20.83
N ILE A 319 -16.52 -17.86 -19.53
CA ILE A 319 -15.27 -17.70 -18.79
C ILE A 319 -14.76 -19.09 -18.37
N HIS A 320 -13.49 -19.36 -18.67
CA HIS A 320 -12.80 -20.55 -18.20
C HIS A 320 -12.37 -20.40 -16.74
N PHE A 321 -12.27 -21.50 -16.04
CA PHE A 321 -12.01 -21.51 -14.60
C PHE A 321 -11.05 -22.64 -14.23
N THR A 322 -10.05 -22.34 -13.39
CA THR A 322 -9.18 -23.36 -12.78
C THR A 322 -8.90 -23.00 -11.32
N GLY A 323 -8.99 -23.96 -10.41
CA GLY A 323 -8.67 -23.72 -9.01
C GLY A 323 -8.44 -25.01 -8.22
N THR A 324 -7.73 -24.92 -7.11
CA THR A 324 -7.67 -26.03 -6.15
C THR A 324 -8.98 -26.12 -5.38
N ILE A 325 -9.51 -27.31 -5.10
CA ILE A 325 -10.80 -27.49 -4.43
C ILE A 325 -10.64 -28.27 -3.11
N HIS A 326 -11.44 -27.94 -2.10
CA HIS A 326 -11.48 -28.73 -0.87
C HIS A 326 -12.31 -30.01 -1.08
N SER A 327 -11.85 -31.14 -0.54
CA SER A 327 -12.55 -32.44 -0.58
C SER A 327 -13.98 -32.42 -0.01
N ASN A 328 -14.27 -31.46 0.87
CA ASN A 328 -15.53 -31.36 1.60
C ASN A 328 -16.55 -30.47 0.88
N ARG A 329 -16.23 -30.00 -0.33
CA ARG A 329 -17.20 -29.25 -1.14
C ARG A 329 -18.35 -30.17 -1.56
N LYS A 330 -19.55 -29.60 -1.60
CA LYS A 330 -20.76 -30.26 -2.07
C LYS A 330 -20.64 -30.60 -3.56
N PHE A 331 -21.42 -31.59 -4.01
CA PHE A 331 -21.53 -32.05 -5.41
C PHE A 331 -20.28 -32.73 -5.99
N LEU A 332 -19.22 -32.91 -5.20
CA LEU A 332 -18.05 -33.67 -5.64
C LEU A 332 -18.34 -35.18 -5.62
N PRO A 333 -18.02 -35.93 -6.70
CA PRO A 333 -18.24 -37.37 -6.76
C PRO A 333 -17.38 -38.14 -5.75
N ASN A 334 -17.86 -39.27 -5.26
CA ASN A 334 -17.10 -40.07 -4.28
C ASN A 334 -15.77 -40.60 -4.85
N SER A 335 -15.71 -40.83 -6.16
CA SER A 335 -14.49 -41.24 -6.87
C SER A 335 -13.35 -40.23 -6.73
N ILE A 336 -13.63 -38.91 -6.77
CA ILE A 336 -12.59 -37.88 -6.57
C ILE A 336 -12.23 -37.67 -5.10
N LYS A 337 -13.18 -37.90 -4.18
CA LYS A 337 -12.94 -37.77 -2.73
C LYS A 337 -12.10 -38.93 -2.19
N LYS A 338 -12.28 -40.12 -2.75
CA LYS A 338 -11.53 -41.35 -2.42
C LYS A 338 -10.86 -41.90 -3.70
N PRO A 339 -9.89 -41.18 -4.27
CA PRO A 339 -9.31 -41.50 -5.56
C PRO A 339 -8.52 -42.81 -5.50
N ARG A 340 -8.75 -43.67 -6.49
CA ARG A 340 -7.87 -44.80 -6.80
C ARG A 340 -6.85 -44.30 -7.81
N PHE A 341 -5.64 -44.01 -7.34
CA PHE A 341 -4.58 -43.49 -8.18
C PHE A 341 -4.11 -44.54 -9.19
N SER A 342 -3.90 -44.09 -10.43
CA SER A 342 -3.25 -44.87 -11.48
C SER A 342 -1.77 -44.47 -11.60
N GLU A 343 -1.13 -44.82 -12.72
CA GLU A 343 0.21 -44.38 -13.07
C GLU A 343 0.36 -42.86 -12.93
N ASN A 344 1.53 -42.42 -12.48
CA ASN A 344 1.84 -41.01 -12.17
C ASN A 344 1.04 -40.38 -11.01
N ASN A 345 0.49 -41.20 -10.11
CA ASN A 345 -0.18 -40.73 -8.88
C ASN A 345 -1.33 -39.75 -9.13
N THR A 346 -2.01 -39.88 -10.27
CA THR A 346 -3.09 -38.99 -10.69
C THR A 346 -4.37 -39.80 -10.88
N PHE A 347 -5.51 -39.17 -10.60
CA PHE A 347 -6.84 -39.66 -10.95
C PHE A 347 -7.65 -38.47 -11.48
N ALA A 348 -8.43 -38.67 -12.53
CA ALA A 348 -9.24 -37.60 -13.10
C ALA A 348 -10.62 -38.13 -13.50
N CYS A 349 -11.63 -37.26 -13.38
CA CYS A 349 -12.96 -37.52 -13.92
C CYS A 349 -13.52 -36.23 -14.53
N ARG A 350 -14.38 -36.37 -15.53
CA ARG A 350 -14.91 -35.24 -16.30
C ARG A 350 -16.43 -35.33 -16.42
N SER A 351 -17.09 -34.19 -16.28
CA SER A 351 -18.51 -34.01 -16.61
C SER A 351 -18.64 -32.82 -17.55
N GLY A 352 -19.03 -33.08 -18.80
CA GLY A 352 -19.08 -32.08 -19.86
C GLY A 352 -17.75 -31.31 -20.02
N ASN A 353 -17.77 -30.02 -19.72
CA ASN A 353 -16.58 -29.16 -19.80
C ASN A 353 -15.76 -29.10 -18.51
N ILE A 354 -16.23 -29.67 -17.40
CA ILE A 354 -15.58 -29.59 -16.10
C ILE A 354 -14.75 -30.86 -15.85
N LEU A 355 -13.45 -30.68 -15.68
CA LEU A 355 -12.48 -31.67 -15.27
C LEU A 355 -12.21 -31.54 -13.77
N LEU A 356 -12.27 -32.66 -13.06
CA LEU A 356 -11.78 -32.81 -11.70
C LEU A 356 -10.53 -33.69 -11.74
N SER A 357 -9.48 -33.28 -11.03
CA SER A 357 -8.22 -34.02 -10.92
C SER A 357 -7.76 -34.11 -9.48
N ALA A 358 -7.42 -35.32 -9.06
CA ALA A 358 -6.77 -35.64 -7.81
C ALA A 358 -5.33 -36.05 -8.09
N TRP A 359 -4.37 -35.41 -7.45
CA TRP A 359 -2.95 -35.70 -7.60
C TRP A 359 -2.31 -35.92 -6.24
N LYS A 360 -1.55 -37.02 -6.11
CA LYS A 360 -0.84 -37.37 -4.89
C LYS A 360 0.65 -37.07 -5.05
N ASP A 361 1.05 -35.96 -4.45
CA ASP A 361 2.45 -35.68 -4.09
C ASP A 361 2.70 -36.21 -2.66
N LYS A 362 3.12 -35.37 -1.71
CA LYS A 362 3.13 -35.70 -0.28
C LYS A 362 1.73 -35.81 0.33
N ARG A 363 0.79 -35.07 -0.21
CA ARG A 363 -0.63 -35.04 0.17
C ARG A 363 -1.46 -35.02 -1.11
N ILE A 364 -2.71 -35.45 -1.00
CA ILE A 364 -3.66 -35.39 -2.10
C ILE A 364 -4.06 -33.93 -2.31
N VAL A 365 -3.88 -33.45 -3.53
CA VAL A 365 -4.33 -32.14 -4.01
C VAL A 365 -5.47 -32.38 -4.99
N LEU A 366 -6.63 -31.79 -4.71
CA LEU A 366 -7.75 -31.78 -5.64
C LEU A 366 -7.78 -30.45 -6.39
N ALA A 367 -8.03 -30.52 -7.69
CA ALA A 367 -8.17 -29.38 -8.56
C ALA A 367 -9.37 -29.54 -9.49
N LEU A 368 -9.97 -28.41 -9.85
CA LEU A 368 -11.09 -28.30 -10.77
C LEU A 368 -10.67 -27.37 -11.91
N SER A 369 -10.92 -27.77 -13.15
CA SER A 369 -10.73 -26.92 -14.32
C SER A 369 -11.86 -27.07 -15.32
N SER A 370 -12.23 -26.00 -16.01
CA SER A 370 -13.12 -26.03 -17.17
C SER A 370 -12.41 -25.90 -18.52
N TRP A 371 -11.07 -25.96 -18.53
CA TRP A 371 -10.23 -25.77 -19.72
C TRP A 371 -9.18 -26.88 -19.91
N ASP A 372 -8.61 -27.38 -18.82
CA ASP A 372 -7.50 -28.31 -18.86
C ASP A 372 -7.90 -29.73 -19.32
N VAL A 373 -6.88 -30.51 -19.71
CA VAL A 373 -6.95 -31.96 -19.97
C VAL A 373 -6.35 -32.73 -18.78
N SER A 374 -6.67 -34.01 -18.66
CA SER A 374 -6.19 -34.90 -17.59
C SER A 374 -4.72 -35.32 -17.74
N GLY A 375 -4.08 -35.00 -18.86
CA GLY A 375 -2.67 -35.29 -19.12
C GLY A 375 -1.68 -34.76 -18.07
N THR A 376 -0.49 -35.34 -18.08
CA THR A 376 0.62 -34.98 -17.19
C THR A 376 1.86 -34.58 -17.98
N GLU A 377 2.67 -33.70 -17.41
CA GLU A 377 3.97 -33.30 -17.97
C GLU A 377 5.12 -33.54 -16.96
N PRO A 378 6.33 -33.90 -17.44
CA PRO A 378 7.50 -34.06 -16.59
C PRO A 378 8.02 -32.70 -16.12
N VAL A 379 8.15 -32.52 -14.80
CA VAL A 379 8.67 -31.30 -14.18
C VAL A 379 9.90 -31.62 -13.32
N ASN A 380 10.98 -30.88 -13.56
CA ASN A 380 12.21 -30.99 -12.78
C ASN A 380 12.04 -30.31 -11.41
N LEU A 381 12.12 -31.10 -10.34
CA LEU A 381 12.08 -30.62 -8.96
C LEU A 381 13.49 -30.68 -8.35
N ARG A 382 13.99 -29.54 -7.87
CA ARG A 382 15.25 -29.50 -7.13
C ARG A 382 15.00 -29.85 -5.67
N VAL A 383 15.51 -30.99 -5.23
CA VAL A 383 15.38 -31.50 -3.86
C VAL A 383 16.54 -30.95 -3.00
N ARG A 384 16.40 -31.01 -1.67
CA ARG A 384 17.49 -30.69 -0.73
C ARG A 384 18.73 -31.52 -1.09
N GLY A 385 19.90 -30.86 -1.15
CA GLY A 385 21.15 -31.46 -1.63
C GLY A 385 21.44 -31.22 -3.12
N GLY A 386 20.55 -30.55 -3.85
CA GLY A 386 20.78 -30.16 -5.24
C GLY A 386 20.45 -31.23 -6.28
N ILE A 387 19.97 -32.40 -5.85
CA ILE A 387 19.50 -33.49 -6.71
C ILE A 387 18.26 -33.01 -7.48
N ILE A 388 18.25 -33.26 -8.80
CA ILE A 388 17.11 -32.98 -9.67
C ILE A 388 16.30 -34.27 -9.80
N GLN A 389 15.05 -34.24 -9.37
CA GLN A 389 14.10 -35.34 -9.51
C GLN A 389 13.03 -34.95 -10.55
N VAL A 390 12.75 -35.85 -11.49
CA VAL A 390 11.67 -35.66 -12.46
C VAL A 390 10.37 -36.18 -11.83
N ILE A 391 9.35 -35.34 -11.78
CA ILE A 391 8.01 -35.69 -11.28
C ILE A 391 6.99 -35.36 -12.36
N HIS A 392 6.11 -36.31 -12.67
CA HIS A 392 4.98 -36.05 -13.55
C HIS A 392 3.89 -35.29 -12.79
N LYS A 393 3.57 -34.09 -13.27
CA LYS A 393 2.53 -33.23 -12.70
C LYS A 393 1.36 -33.10 -13.68
N PRO A 394 0.11 -33.13 -13.21
CA PRO A 394 -1.04 -32.85 -14.06
C PRO A 394 -0.97 -31.45 -14.66
N HIS A 395 -1.38 -31.30 -15.91
CA HIS A 395 -1.41 -30.00 -16.60
C HIS A 395 -2.18 -28.94 -15.82
N ILE A 396 -3.31 -29.32 -15.22
CA ILE A 396 -4.12 -28.45 -14.35
C ILE A 396 -3.32 -27.87 -13.18
N ILE A 397 -2.45 -28.66 -12.54
CA ILE A 397 -1.63 -28.23 -11.41
C ILE A 397 -0.49 -27.32 -11.88
N VAL A 398 0.09 -27.61 -13.05
CA VAL A 398 1.12 -26.76 -13.66
C VAL A 398 0.54 -25.39 -13.99
N ASN A 399 -0.60 -25.34 -14.69
CA ASN A 399 -1.27 -24.10 -15.06
C ASN A 399 -1.71 -23.32 -13.82
N TYR A 400 -2.28 -23.99 -12.82
CA TYR A 400 -2.63 -23.37 -11.54
C TYR A 400 -1.42 -22.69 -10.88
N ASN A 401 -0.31 -23.40 -10.73
CA ASN A 401 0.90 -22.85 -10.09
C ASN A 401 1.51 -21.68 -10.87
N LYS A 402 1.33 -21.65 -12.20
CA LYS A 402 1.82 -20.57 -13.06
C LYS A 402 1.03 -19.27 -12.88
N TYR A 403 -0.29 -19.36 -12.76
CA TYR A 403 -1.17 -18.19 -12.87
C TYR A 403 -1.82 -17.73 -11.54
N MET A 404 -1.97 -18.60 -10.54
CA MET A 404 -2.63 -18.22 -9.28
C MET A 404 -1.92 -17.10 -8.51
N GLY A 405 -0.58 -17.03 -8.61
CA GLY A 405 0.24 -16.07 -7.86
C GLY A 405 0.18 -14.61 -8.36
N GLY A 406 -0.81 -14.22 -9.17
CA GLY A 406 -0.92 -12.86 -9.69
C GLY A 406 -1.16 -11.82 -8.59
N VAL A 407 -2.07 -12.09 -7.64
CA VAL A 407 -2.35 -11.19 -6.50
C VAL A 407 -1.16 -11.09 -5.54
N ASP A 408 -0.48 -12.21 -5.27
CA ASP A 408 0.70 -12.26 -4.39
C ASP A 408 1.85 -11.36 -4.85
N ARG A 409 1.95 -11.08 -6.16
CA ARG A 409 2.98 -10.18 -6.71
C ARG A 409 2.83 -8.76 -6.19
N ILE A 410 1.61 -8.26 -6.01
CA ILE A 410 1.38 -6.93 -5.39
C ILE A 410 1.86 -6.95 -3.96
N GLY A 411 1.53 -8.00 -3.21
CA GLY A 411 2.03 -8.20 -1.85
C GLY A 411 3.56 -8.18 -1.78
N SER A 412 4.26 -8.71 -2.78
CA SER A 412 5.73 -8.66 -2.86
C SER A 412 6.28 -7.24 -3.07
N TYR A 413 5.65 -6.44 -3.94
CA TYR A 413 6.03 -5.04 -4.11
C TYR A 413 5.67 -4.21 -2.87
N ALA A 414 4.46 -4.37 -2.33
CA ALA A 414 3.97 -3.64 -1.15
C ALA A 414 4.78 -3.94 0.13
N LYS A 415 5.23 -5.18 0.34
CA LYS A 415 6.14 -5.53 1.47
C LYS A 415 7.43 -4.70 1.48
N SER A 416 7.89 -4.26 0.31
CA SER A 416 9.09 -3.43 0.19
C SER A 416 8.87 -1.98 0.63
N TYR A 417 7.61 -1.52 0.67
CA TYR A 417 7.23 -0.11 0.88
C TYR A 417 6.07 -0.04 1.87
N CYS A 418 6.33 -0.26 3.15
CA CYS A 418 5.24 -0.44 4.10
C CYS A 418 4.75 0.91 4.65
N PHE A 419 3.73 1.48 4.03
CA PHE A 419 2.97 2.62 4.55
C PHE A 419 2.05 2.25 5.71
N LEU A 420 1.92 0.96 6.01
CA LEU A 420 1.02 0.37 7.02
C LEU A 420 1.52 0.60 8.45
N ARG A 421 1.86 1.85 8.78
CA ARG A 421 2.21 2.30 10.13
C ARG A 421 1.05 2.09 11.11
N LYS A 422 1.34 2.08 12.42
CA LYS A 422 0.30 2.04 13.46
C LYS A 422 -0.64 3.23 13.26
N SER A 423 -1.93 2.94 13.16
CA SER A 423 -3.01 3.92 13.03
C SER A 423 -4.18 3.41 13.86
N LEU A 424 -4.81 4.30 14.64
CA LEU A 424 -6.06 4.01 15.34
C LEU A 424 -7.26 4.05 14.39
N LYS A 425 -7.13 4.75 13.25
CA LYS A 425 -8.18 4.93 12.25
C LYS A 425 -8.01 3.90 11.15
N TRP A 426 -8.94 2.95 11.05
CA TRP A 426 -8.92 1.85 10.09
C TRP A 426 -8.91 2.35 8.63
N TRP A 427 -9.69 3.37 8.30
CA TRP A 427 -9.85 3.87 6.93
C TRP A 427 -8.55 4.46 6.38
N ARG A 428 -7.65 4.95 7.26
CA ARG A 428 -6.30 5.40 6.84
C ARG A 428 -5.46 4.26 6.31
N LYS A 429 -5.61 3.05 6.86
CA LYS A 429 -4.91 1.88 6.36
C LYS A 429 -5.31 1.57 4.93
N LEU A 430 -6.60 1.69 4.61
CA LEU A 430 -7.11 1.51 3.25
C LEU A 430 -6.70 2.65 2.31
N PHE A 431 -6.62 3.89 2.80
CA PHE A 431 -6.04 5.00 2.04
C PHE A 431 -4.62 4.68 1.59
N PHE A 432 -3.75 4.33 2.54
CA PHE A 432 -2.35 4.01 2.25
C PHE A 432 -2.19 2.75 1.39
N TRP A 433 -3.03 1.74 1.60
CA TRP A 433 -3.08 0.57 0.72
C TRP A 433 -3.43 0.95 -0.72
N GLY A 434 -4.44 1.82 -0.93
CA GLY A 434 -4.80 2.29 -2.28
C GLY A 434 -3.68 3.10 -2.94
N LEU A 435 -2.93 3.89 -2.15
CA LEU A 435 -1.76 4.63 -2.60
C LEU A 435 -0.62 3.68 -3.04
N GLU A 436 -0.38 2.62 -2.26
CA GLU A 436 0.58 1.56 -2.60
C GLU A 436 0.15 0.83 -3.88
N ALA A 437 -1.10 0.36 -3.95
CA ALA A 437 -1.64 -0.35 -5.10
C ALA A 437 -1.53 0.49 -6.39
N SER A 438 -1.85 1.78 -6.32
CA SER A 438 -1.72 2.71 -7.45
C SER A 438 -0.27 2.91 -7.87
N SER A 439 0.66 2.97 -6.91
CA SER A 439 2.09 3.09 -7.20
C SER A 439 2.63 1.85 -7.91
N VAL A 440 2.20 0.66 -7.49
CA VAL A 440 2.56 -0.62 -8.11
C VAL A 440 1.95 -0.72 -9.51
N ASN A 441 0.66 -0.40 -9.68
CA ASN A 441 0.00 -0.40 -10.98
C ASN A 441 0.67 0.58 -11.95
N ALA A 442 1.04 1.79 -11.51
CA ALA A 442 1.81 2.75 -12.30
C ALA A 442 3.15 2.19 -12.78
N TYR A 443 3.90 1.53 -11.88
CA TYR A 443 5.14 0.87 -12.25
C TYR A 443 4.93 -0.27 -13.27
N LEU A 444 3.88 -1.07 -13.10
CA LEU A 444 3.57 -2.16 -14.02
C LEU A 444 3.19 -1.64 -15.41
N LEU A 445 2.40 -0.57 -15.50
CA LEU A 445 2.10 0.11 -16.77
C LEU A 445 3.38 0.67 -17.41
N TYR A 446 4.22 1.36 -16.64
CA TYR A 446 5.51 1.85 -17.12
C TYR A 446 6.37 0.70 -17.69
N LYS A 447 6.44 -0.43 -16.97
CA LYS A 447 7.20 -1.60 -17.39
C LYS A 447 6.67 -2.14 -18.73
N ILE A 448 5.35 -2.24 -18.89
CA ILE A 448 4.70 -2.70 -20.12
C ILE A 448 5.03 -1.75 -21.27
N VAL A 449 4.84 -0.45 -21.08
CA VAL A 449 5.09 0.56 -22.12
C VAL A 449 6.56 0.59 -22.54
N LYS A 450 7.51 0.58 -21.60
CA LYS A 450 8.95 0.54 -21.95
C LYS A 450 9.33 -0.75 -22.66
N THR A 451 8.77 -1.89 -22.26
CA THR A 451 9.03 -3.17 -22.92
C THR A 451 8.52 -3.15 -24.36
N ARG A 452 7.33 -2.60 -24.61
CA ARG A 452 6.81 -2.41 -25.99
C ARG A 452 7.67 -1.47 -26.84
N GLN A 453 8.31 -0.48 -26.21
CA GLN A 453 9.28 0.40 -26.87
C GLN A 453 10.68 -0.22 -27.01
N ASN A 454 10.85 -1.52 -26.73
CA ASN A 454 12.15 -2.21 -26.70
C ASN A 454 13.19 -1.54 -25.77
N LYS A 455 12.73 -0.86 -24.72
CA LYS A 455 13.59 -0.22 -23.71
C LYS A 455 13.59 -1.02 -22.42
N ARG A 456 14.76 -1.14 -21.79
CA ARG A 456 14.87 -1.78 -20.48
C ARG A 456 14.23 -0.89 -19.41
N PRO A 457 13.20 -1.35 -18.69
CA PRO A 457 12.58 -0.58 -17.62
C PRO A 457 13.53 -0.45 -16.42
N ILE A 458 13.50 0.70 -15.75
CA ILE A 458 14.16 0.89 -14.46
C ILE A 458 13.54 -0.03 -13.39
N ASN A 459 14.27 -0.29 -12.30
CA ASN A 459 13.72 -1.05 -11.19
C ASN A 459 12.65 -0.25 -10.41
N HIS A 460 11.79 -0.95 -9.68
CA HIS A 460 10.67 -0.34 -8.94
C HIS A 460 11.14 0.75 -7.96
N LEU A 461 12.24 0.53 -7.23
CA LEU A 461 12.74 1.50 -6.25
C LEU A 461 13.13 2.83 -6.92
N LYS A 462 13.82 2.75 -8.06
CA LYS A 462 14.22 3.93 -8.84
C LYS A 462 12.99 4.64 -9.44
N PHE A 463 12.02 3.88 -9.93
CA PHE A 463 10.75 4.42 -10.41
C PHE A 463 10.06 5.28 -9.34
N ILE A 464 9.92 4.76 -8.12
CA ILE A 464 9.26 5.54 -7.05
C ILE A 464 10.08 6.79 -6.68
N ARG A 465 11.41 6.69 -6.57
CA ARG A 465 12.25 7.86 -6.26
C ARG A 465 12.06 8.98 -7.29
N GLU A 466 12.07 8.64 -8.58
CA GLU A 466 11.81 9.61 -9.66
C GLU A 466 10.39 10.21 -9.57
N THR A 467 9.38 9.39 -9.25
CA THR A 467 8.01 9.87 -9.01
C THR A 467 7.95 10.83 -7.82
N VAL A 468 8.58 10.51 -6.68
CA VAL A 468 8.60 11.35 -5.49
C VAL A 468 9.35 12.66 -5.74
N ASP A 469 10.46 12.63 -6.46
CA ASP A 469 11.19 13.84 -6.84
C ASP A 469 10.31 14.75 -7.71
N GLY A 470 9.62 14.19 -8.71
CA GLY A 470 8.67 14.94 -9.53
C GLY A 470 7.49 15.52 -8.74
N LEU A 471 6.95 14.77 -7.78
CA LEU A 471 5.87 15.23 -6.90
C LEU A 471 6.30 16.31 -5.90
N THR A 472 7.58 16.35 -5.53
CA THR A 472 8.10 17.26 -4.48
C THR A 472 8.82 18.49 -5.04
N GLN A 473 9.02 18.57 -6.35
CA GLN A 473 9.74 19.67 -7.01
C GLN A 473 9.13 21.05 -6.68
N ASN A 474 7.79 21.18 -6.77
CA ASN A 474 7.08 22.44 -6.48
C ASN A 474 7.18 22.86 -5.00
N TYR A 475 7.37 21.91 -4.07
CA TYR A 475 7.55 22.21 -2.65
C TYR A 475 8.95 22.76 -2.34
N ARG A 476 9.96 22.42 -3.15
CA ARG A 476 11.35 22.89 -2.95
C ARG A 476 11.50 24.36 -3.37
N GLU A 477 10.76 24.80 -4.38
CA GLU A 477 10.87 26.16 -4.95
C GLU A 477 10.10 27.22 -4.13
N GLY A 478 9.05 26.82 -3.40
CA GLY A 478 8.17 27.72 -2.64
C GLY A 478 8.68 28.18 -1.26
N TYR A 479 9.75 27.57 -0.71
CA TYR A 479 10.30 27.95 0.60
C TYR A 479 11.44 28.97 0.46
N LYS A 480 11.12 30.20 0.02
CA LYS A 480 11.95 31.35 0.40
C LYS A 480 11.78 31.53 1.90
N THR A 481 12.84 31.28 2.67
CA THR A 481 12.84 31.45 4.12
C THR A 481 12.66 32.94 4.46
N HIS A 482 11.42 33.39 4.62
CA HIS A 482 11.14 34.65 5.31
C HIS A 482 11.31 34.45 6.82
N GLY A 483 12.57 34.47 7.25
CA GLY A 483 12.95 34.40 8.65
C GLY A 483 14.40 34.81 8.83
N ARG A 484 14.69 35.53 9.92
CA ARG A 484 16.05 35.92 10.31
C ARG A 484 16.92 34.64 10.38
N PRO A 485 18.06 34.59 9.68
CA PRO A 485 18.92 33.40 9.68
C PRO A 485 19.30 32.98 11.10
N SER A 486 19.40 31.67 11.32
CA SER A 486 19.82 31.07 12.59
C SER A 486 21.15 31.68 13.07
N ILE A 487 21.25 32.00 14.37
CA ILE A 487 22.47 32.52 15.03
C ILE A 487 23.51 31.40 15.27
N THR A 488 23.33 30.22 14.66
CA THR A 488 24.35 29.17 14.73
C THR A 488 25.50 29.47 13.78
N ASP A 489 26.41 30.35 14.20
CA ASP A 489 27.65 30.74 13.54
C ASP A 489 28.70 29.60 13.47
N LYS A 490 28.29 28.34 13.68
CA LYS A 490 29.19 27.19 13.76
C LYS A 490 29.77 26.75 12.41
N GLU A 491 29.19 27.15 11.28
CA GLU A 491 29.60 26.68 9.95
C GLU A 491 30.71 27.53 9.29
N GLU A 492 31.06 28.69 9.83
CA GLU A 492 32.02 29.61 9.18
C GLU A 492 33.39 29.69 9.86
N LEU A 493 33.57 29.04 11.02
CA LEU A 493 34.69 29.32 11.91
C LEU A 493 35.97 28.54 11.57
N LEU A 494 35.91 27.46 10.78
CA LEU A 494 37.08 26.65 10.39
C LEU A 494 36.86 25.97 9.03
N ASN A 495 36.70 26.74 7.95
CA ASN A 495 36.56 26.17 6.60
C ASN A 495 37.91 26.08 5.84
N GLY A 496 39.04 26.33 6.50
CA GLY A 496 40.37 26.29 5.87
C GLY A 496 40.57 27.35 4.78
N LYS A 497 39.69 28.36 4.67
CA LYS A 497 39.81 29.45 3.71
C LYS A 497 40.59 30.61 4.31
N LEU A 498 41.30 31.36 3.45
CA LEU A 498 42.02 32.56 3.85
C LEU A 498 41.01 33.67 4.23
N HIS A 499 40.99 34.09 5.49
CA HIS A 499 40.14 35.16 5.98
C HIS A 499 40.79 36.52 5.74
N ILE A 500 40.18 37.36 4.90
CA ILE A 500 40.74 38.65 4.47
C ILE A 500 40.03 39.78 5.21
N MET A 501 40.80 40.54 5.98
CA MET A 501 40.34 41.78 6.61
C MET A 501 40.31 42.92 5.60
N ARG A 502 39.20 43.65 5.55
CA ARG A 502 39.06 44.87 4.75
C ARG A 502 38.55 46.01 5.61
N GLN A 503 38.95 47.23 5.27
CA GLN A 503 38.37 48.43 5.83
C GLN A 503 36.95 48.60 5.28
N ASN A 504 36.01 48.86 6.17
CA ASN A 504 34.61 49.13 5.87
C ASN A 504 34.41 50.65 5.78
N GLU A 505 33.45 51.08 4.97
CA GLU A 505 33.10 52.50 4.81
C GLU A 505 32.43 53.12 6.04
N GLY A 506 32.23 52.34 7.12
CA GLY A 506 31.69 52.80 8.39
C GLY A 506 32.05 51.87 9.54
N GLU A 507 31.75 52.31 10.75
CA GLU A 507 32.08 51.58 11.97
C GLU A 507 31.05 50.49 12.29
N LYS A 508 31.54 49.32 12.72
CA LYS A 508 30.71 48.23 13.23
C LYS A 508 31.13 47.87 14.64
N ASP A 509 30.18 47.43 15.45
CA ASP A 509 30.48 46.87 16.76
C ASP A 509 31.34 45.61 16.59
N CYS A 510 32.46 45.56 17.31
CA CYS A 510 33.36 44.42 17.26
C CYS A 510 32.71 43.19 17.90
N LEU A 511 32.56 42.10 17.16
CA LEU A 511 31.81 40.91 17.61
C LEU A 511 32.42 40.23 18.85
N VAL A 512 33.74 40.38 19.04
CA VAL A 512 34.49 39.71 20.12
C VAL A 512 34.50 40.50 21.43
N CYS A 513 34.53 41.83 21.38
CA CYS A 513 34.74 42.66 22.57
C CYS A 513 33.61 43.66 22.83
N SER A 514 32.77 43.96 21.84
CA SER A 514 31.64 44.88 22.04
C SER A 514 30.51 44.17 22.76
N ASN A 515 30.16 44.66 23.94
CA ASN A 515 29.05 44.16 24.73
C ASN A 515 28.12 45.31 25.12
N ARG A 516 27.03 45.48 24.35
CA ARG A 516 26.01 46.51 24.61
C ARG A 516 25.26 46.35 25.93
N LYS A 517 25.41 45.21 26.63
CA LYS A 517 24.77 44.98 27.94
C LYS A 517 25.55 45.62 29.10
N VAL A 518 26.80 46.02 28.87
CA VAL A 518 27.65 46.67 29.88
C VAL A 518 27.75 48.16 29.55
N PRO A 519 27.44 49.09 30.48
CA PRO A 519 27.66 50.51 30.28
C PRO A 519 29.12 50.79 29.90
N GLY A 520 29.37 51.49 28.79
CA GLY A 520 30.72 51.73 28.27
C GLY A 520 31.36 50.53 27.56
N GLY A 521 30.69 49.38 27.48
CA GLY A 521 31.21 48.16 26.84
C GLY A 521 31.11 48.14 25.31
N ARG A 522 30.77 49.26 24.66
CA ARG A 522 30.68 49.34 23.21
C ARG A 522 32.06 49.60 22.62
N HIS A 523 32.52 48.69 21.77
CA HIS A 523 33.77 48.84 21.04
C HIS A 523 33.53 48.74 19.54
N GLU A 524 33.87 49.78 18.80
CA GLU A 524 33.68 49.89 17.37
C GLU A 524 34.97 49.61 16.60
N THR A 525 34.85 49.12 15.37
CA THR A 525 35.95 48.86 14.46
C THR A 525 35.54 49.22 13.04
N SER A 526 36.47 49.82 12.30
CA SER A 526 36.36 50.07 10.87
C SER A 526 36.74 48.84 10.03
N TYR A 527 37.16 47.74 10.64
CA TYR A 527 37.60 46.54 9.93
C TYR A 527 36.57 45.41 9.97
N ILE A 528 36.39 44.75 8.83
CA ILE A 528 35.49 43.60 8.66
C ILE A 528 36.21 42.40 8.04
N CYS A 529 35.78 41.20 8.40
CA CYS A 529 36.22 39.99 7.71
C CYS A 529 35.39 39.78 6.44
N SER A 530 35.98 40.04 5.27
CA SER A 530 35.28 39.94 3.97
C SER A 530 34.97 38.50 3.54
N THR A 531 35.69 37.52 4.10
CA THR A 531 35.53 36.10 3.81
C THR A 531 34.32 35.47 4.53
N CYS A 532 33.94 35.99 5.70
CA CYS A 532 32.75 35.53 6.42
C CYS A 532 31.47 36.09 5.79
N THR A 533 30.42 35.28 5.69
CA THR A 533 29.19 35.62 4.95
C THR A 533 28.51 36.86 5.55
N ARG A 534 28.64 37.05 6.87
CA ARG A 534 28.05 38.18 7.60
C ARG A 534 28.89 39.43 7.63
N LYS A 535 30.12 39.40 7.09
CA LYS A 535 31.09 40.50 7.14
C LYS A 535 31.17 41.13 8.55
N PRO A 536 31.50 40.33 9.59
CA PRO A 536 31.51 40.77 10.98
C PRO A 536 32.58 41.85 11.19
N GLY A 537 32.27 42.85 12.02
CA GLY A 537 33.24 43.82 12.50
C GLY A 537 34.18 43.17 13.52
N ILE A 538 35.48 43.18 13.27
CA ILE A 538 36.50 42.58 14.15
C ILE A 538 37.73 43.48 14.18
N HIS A 539 38.38 43.63 15.34
CA HIS A 539 39.67 44.34 15.39
C HIS A 539 40.81 43.46 14.88
N ILE A 540 41.83 44.08 14.30
CA ILE A 540 43.06 43.40 13.85
C ILE A 540 43.83 42.85 15.07
N GLY A 541 44.52 41.71 14.88
CA GLY A 541 45.33 41.05 15.92
C GLY A 541 44.55 39.97 16.68
N ASP A 542 44.72 39.91 18.00
CA ASP A 542 44.19 38.84 18.86
C ASP A 542 42.68 38.63 18.73
N ARG A 543 41.90 39.69 18.44
CA ARG A 543 40.44 39.57 18.28
C ARG A 543 40.07 38.87 16.99
N PHE A 544 40.85 39.04 15.93
CA PHE A 544 40.71 38.28 14.69
C PHE A 544 41.04 36.82 14.89
N GLU A 545 42.15 36.53 15.57
CA GLU A 545 42.53 35.15 15.87
C GLU A 545 41.47 34.48 16.74
N ARG A 546 41.08 35.09 17.87
CA ARG A 546 40.05 34.56 18.77
C ARG A 546 38.73 34.25 18.08
N TYR A 547 38.26 35.10 17.17
CA TYR A 547 37.03 34.83 16.44
C TYR A 547 37.16 33.61 15.53
N HIS A 548 38.31 33.40 14.88
CA HIS A 548 38.49 32.33 13.89
C HIS A 548 39.16 31.06 14.45
N THR A 549 39.69 31.08 15.68
CA THR A 549 40.40 29.93 16.28
C THR A 549 39.70 29.33 17.50
N LEU A 550 38.90 30.09 18.25
CA LEU A 550 38.29 29.58 19.48
C LEU A 550 36.94 28.92 19.25
N ARG A 551 36.86 27.61 19.56
CA ARG A 551 35.60 26.96 19.96
C ARG A 551 35.03 27.80 21.10
N ILE A 552 33.86 28.42 20.91
CA ILE A 552 33.14 29.08 21.99
C ILE A 552 32.84 28.02 23.07
N ILE A 553 33.68 27.96 24.10
CA ILE A 553 33.31 27.45 25.41
C ILE A 553 32.27 28.44 25.91
N ASN A 554 31.06 27.96 26.13
CA ASN A 554 29.98 28.72 26.74
C ASN A 554 30.48 29.28 28.07
N TYR A 555 30.76 30.57 28.12
CA TYR A 555 30.70 31.33 29.35
C TYR A 555 29.34 32.02 29.39
N ASN A 556 28.38 31.39 30.07
CA ASN A 556 27.83 31.95 31.31
C ASN A 556 26.65 31.13 31.85
N VAL A 557 26.84 30.78 33.12
CA VAL A 557 25.83 30.59 34.18
C VAL A 557 24.84 31.75 34.22
#